data_AF-A0A8B8AR79-F1
#
_entry.id   AF-A0A8B8AR79-F1
#
_cell.length_a   1.000
_cell.length_b   1.000
_cell.length_c   1.000
_cell.angle_alpha   90.00
_cell.angle_beta   90.00
_cell.angle_gamma   90.00
#
_symmetry.space_group_name_H-M   'P 1'
#
loop_
_entity.id
_entity.type
_entity.pdbx_description
1 polymer ?
#
loop_
_entity_poly.entity_id
_entity_poly.type
_entity_poly.pdbx_seq_one_letter_code
_entity_poly.pdbx_strand_id
1 'polypeptide(L)'
;MGSTESHNVSLPQNDDGKDSRRQEIKQARSKYELEQKTFGLDESEQQLVNIVNVPPMLKAVPWEEKRSCLDMLRFVWTFVRYQIYQYWGSALQWLCQFLFRHSRWTIDDMVNQFSFPSPLKEPKGCKVWRTEAIDKEDQKLLQRYQADYWFAWERMNGVTRNLIKQIKIIPASFAPFVNNIEQDHPYLGNISLQKHAEEGNIYIVDLSDVAIDEDTPVSPIAFFVIWNKKLMPVAIVLDKRNPDEKVHTPANKGSTEELRPWVNARMWFGMADASYHESITHLGFTHLLMDGVSVCMHRNISSRHPIYKLLHPHFRYLHTINKNAIDDLINPGGYVDRDMYFDREHMLKLIATHNENWTYSIDARIRTSLEKRGVMDLPGYFFRDDALSIHSAIRTFVEEYATHYYRNDQEVQLDEEIQAFREELTRKRTMTPGGGCGMNGIPELTNIENLVDILTNFIYINSVEHSATNFPQYEQYGFSPNFPAMLHGLPTAGMTDLNINIPTKREMLSTIKIMKVLTLCLTNSLGDYEKVYLNKMDESGRTFVQSFQKKLIGIEADINQRNMDLEAKNNQNLVQEYTYEWLRPKNVLNSISI
;
A
#
# COMPACT_ATOMS: atom_id res chain seq x y z
N MET A 1 -37.70 24.95 12.87
CA MET A 1 -37.56 25.92 11.77
C MET A 1 -36.13 26.43 11.82
N GLY A 2 -35.25 25.83 11.02
CA GLY A 2 -33.86 26.27 10.82
C GLY A 2 -33.64 26.24 9.31
N SER A 3 -33.18 27.36 8.78
CA SER A 3 -33.22 27.77 7.38
C SER A 3 -32.68 26.71 6.40
N THR A 4 -33.48 26.45 5.38
CA THR A 4 -33.03 25.98 4.06
C THR A 4 -32.05 27.00 3.47
N GLU A 5 -30.78 26.96 3.87
CA GLU A 5 -29.73 27.67 3.15
C GLU A 5 -29.63 27.05 1.76
N SER A 6 -29.94 27.83 0.73
CA SER A 6 -29.80 27.42 -0.66
C SER A 6 -28.37 26.96 -0.92
N HIS A 7 -28.25 25.68 -1.27
CA HIS A 7 -27.02 24.97 -1.64
C HIS A 7 -26.39 25.55 -2.93
N ASN A 8 -25.87 26.78 -2.89
CA ASN A 8 -25.22 27.37 -4.05
C ASN A 8 -23.86 26.69 -4.27
N VAL A 9 -23.82 25.81 -5.27
CA VAL A 9 -22.57 25.34 -5.88
C VAL A 9 -22.09 26.44 -6.81
N SER A 10 -20.91 27.00 -6.54
CA SER A 10 -20.40 28.16 -7.29
C SER A 10 -18.88 28.22 -7.26
N LEU A 11 -18.31 28.65 -8.38
CA LEU A 11 -16.92 29.13 -8.48
C LEU A 11 -16.81 30.52 -7.83
N PRO A 12 -15.65 30.90 -7.25
CA PRO A 12 -15.50 32.17 -6.56
C PRO A 12 -15.77 33.39 -7.46
N GLN A 13 -15.42 33.31 -8.74
CA GLN A 13 -15.70 34.35 -9.74
C GLN A 13 -17.20 34.57 -10.00
N ASN A 14 -18.03 33.55 -9.76
CA ASN A 14 -19.47 33.51 -10.04
C ASN A 14 -20.33 33.53 -8.76
N ASP A 15 -19.72 33.75 -7.60
CA ASP A 15 -20.42 33.73 -6.31
C ASP A 15 -20.83 35.14 -5.87
N ASP A 16 -22.13 35.35 -5.65
CA ASP A 16 -22.68 36.60 -5.13
C ASP A 16 -22.29 36.85 -3.66
N GLY A 17 -21.95 35.80 -2.91
CA GLY A 17 -21.62 35.83 -1.49
C GLY A 17 -20.12 35.87 -1.19
N LYS A 18 -19.35 36.74 -1.86
CA LYS A 18 -17.87 36.74 -1.75
C LYS A 18 -17.36 36.94 -0.32
N ASP A 19 -17.98 37.82 0.46
CA ASP A 19 -17.54 38.10 1.84
C ASP A 19 -17.79 36.93 2.79
N SER A 20 -18.96 36.28 2.71
CA SER A 20 -19.26 35.11 3.53
C SER A 20 -18.39 33.92 3.13
N ARG A 21 -18.10 33.76 1.83
CA ARG A 21 -17.17 32.76 1.31
C ARG A 21 -15.75 32.95 1.83
N ARG A 22 -15.23 34.19 1.84
CA ARG A 22 -13.93 34.51 2.45
C ARG A 22 -13.91 34.28 3.96
N GLN A 23 -15.00 34.59 4.66
CA GLN A 23 -15.14 34.31 6.08
C GLN A 23 -15.14 32.81 6.39
N GLU A 24 -15.81 32.00 5.57
CA GLU A 24 -15.81 30.54 5.66
C GLU A 24 -14.38 29.98 5.53
N ILE A 25 -13.65 30.38 4.49
CA ILE A 25 -12.25 29.96 4.29
C ILE A 25 -11.37 30.39 5.47
N LYS A 26 -11.57 31.61 5.99
CA LYS A 26 -10.84 32.08 7.19
C LYS A 26 -11.13 31.21 8.42
N GLN A 27 -12.39 30.79 8.61
CA GLN A 27 -12.76 29.87 9.69
C GLN A 27 -12.11 28.49 9.48
N ALA A 28 -12.14 27.96 8.26
CA ALA A 28 -11.50 26.69 7.93
C ALA A 28 -9.99 26.74 8.22
N ARG A 29 -9.29 27.82 7.87
CA ARG A 29 -7.86 28.01 8.18
C ARG A 29 -7.53 27.99 9.68
N SER A 30 -8.48 28.34 10.55
CA SER A 30 -8.31 28.26 12.01
C SER A 30 -8.55 26.86 12.59
N LYS A 31 -9.23 25.98 11.83
CA LYS A 31 -9.50 24.59 12.23
C LYS A 31 -8.48 23.61 11.64
N TYR A 32 -8.08 23.85 10.40
CA TYR A 32 -7.16 23.00 9.65
C TYR A 32 -5.78 23.67 9.65
N GLU A 33 -5.01 23.41 10.70
CA GLU A 33 -3.60 23.82 10.82
C GLU A 33 -2.70 22.67 10.37
N LEU A 34 -1.78 22.96 9.45
CA LEU A 34 -0.76 22.01 9.02
C LEU A 34 0.40 22.01 10.03
N GLU A 35 0.88 20.83 10.40
CA GLU A 35 1.96 20.63 11.36
C GLU A 35 2.94 19.56 10.85
N GLN A 36 4.24 19.85 11.01
CA GLN A 36 5.28 18.86 10.87
C GLN A 36 5.32 18.03 12.16
N LYS A 37 4.68 16.85 12.15
CA LYS A 37 4.61 15.97 13.31
C LYS A 37 6.01 15.47 13.67
N THR A 38 6.30 15.37 14.97
CA THR A 38 7.57 14.83 15.46
C THR A 38 7.50 13.32 15.72
N PHE A 39 6.31 12.71 15.76
CA PHE A 39 6.10 11.28 16.03
C PHE A 39 6.76 10.79 17.33
N GLY A 40 6.87 11.68 18.33
CA GLY A 40 7.52 11.37 19.59
C GLY A 40 9.04 11.22 19.51
N LEU A 41 9.67 11.67 18.43
CA LEU A 41 11.12 11.75 18.28
C LEU A 41 11.70 12.93 19.08
N ASP A 42 12.85 12.73 19.71
CA ASP A 42 13.63 13.82 20.30
C ASP A 42 14.34 14.68 19.23
N GLU A 43 14.99 15.77 19.63
CA GLU A 43 15.62 16.70 18.68
C GLU A 43 16.75 16.06 17.85
N SER A 44 17.47 15.08 18.41
CA SER A 44 18.55 14.40 17.71
C SER A 44 18.01 13.39 16.71
N GLU A 45 17.00 12.62 17.10
CA GLU A 45 16.30 11.68 16.22
C GLU A 45 15.61 12.42 15.06
N GLN A 46 14.99 13.59 15.33
CA GLN A 46 14.39 14.43 14.28
C GLN A 46 15.39 14.90 13.23
N GLN A 47 16.64 15.19 13.61
CA GLN A 47 17.70 15.55 12.68
C GLN A 47 18.14 14.36 11.84
N LEU A 48 18.30 13.18 12.46
CA LEU A 48 18.65 11.94 11.77
C LEU A 48 17.58 11.52 10.76
N VAL A 49 16.31 11.68 11.12
CA VAL A 49 15.16 11.41 10.26
C VAL A 49 15.02 12.42 9.11
N ASN A 50 15.59 13.62 9.27
CA ASN A 50 15.21 14.78 8.47
C ASN A 50 13.70 14.98 8.49
N ILE A 51 13.16 15.20 9.70
CA ILE A 51 11.71 15.20 9.97
C ILE A 51 10.91 16.15 9.08
N VAL A 52 11.52 17.24 8.61
CA VAL A 52 10.92 18.20 7.67
C VAL A 52 10.51 17.53 6.36
N ASN A 53 11.20 16.47 5.95
CA ASN A 53 10.91 15.74 4.73
C ASN A 53 9.91 14.60 4.93
N VAL A 54 9.36 14.35 6.12
CA VAL A 54 8.15 13.52 6.27
C VAL A 54 6.93 14.35 5.83
N PRO A 55 5.90 13.79 5.16
CA PRO A 55 4.73 14.58 4.79
C PRO A 55 4.06 15.24 6.01
N PRO A 56 3.72 16.54 5.96
CA PRO A 56 3.07 17.22 7.07
C PRO A 56 1.59 16.81 7.18
N MET A 57 1.03 16.98 8.36
CA MET A 57 -0.29 16.45 8.70
C MET A 57 -1.15 17.49 9.41
N LEU A 58 -2.41 17.17 9.61
CA LEU A 58 -3.31 17.95 10.44
C LEU A 58 -2.83 17.95 11.90
N LYS A 59 -2.71 19.16 12.47
CA LYS A 59 -2.28 19.37 13.85
C LYS A 59 -3.24 18.74 14.87
N ALA A 60 -4.51 19.09 14.78
CA ALA A 60 -5.56 18.61 15.69
C ALA A 60 -6.83 18.32 14.89
N VAL A 61 -7.46 17.18 15.15
CA VAL A 61 -8.63 16.70 14.42
C VAL A 61 -9.90 17.48 14.85
N PRO A 62 -10.54 18.25 13.94
CA PRO A 62 -11.80 18.93 14.21
C PRO A 62 -12.93 17.94 14.54
N TRP A 63 -14.00 18.44 15.18
CA TRP A 63 -15.14 17.61 15.55
C TRP A 63 -15.81 16.96 14.32
N GLU A 64 -15.93 17.71 13.23
CA GLU A 64 -16.56 17.28 11.98
C GLU A 64 -15.83 16.13 11.26
N GLU A 65 -14.54 15.92 11.55
CA GLU A 65 -13.71 14.87 10.95
C GLU A 65 -13.75 13.55 11.75
N LYS A 66 -14.38 13.55 12.92
CA LYS A 66 -14.48 12.37 13.79
C LYS A 66 -15.40 11.32 13.21
N ARG A 67 -15.10 10.06 13.52
CA ARG A 67 -15.96 8.92 13.20
C ARG A 67 -17.36 9.09 13.77
N SER A 68 -18.35 8.56 13.06
CA SER A 68 -19.67 8.34 13.63
C SER A 68 -19.56 7.45 14.89
N CYS A 69 -20.51 7.58 15.83
CA CYS A 69 -20.52 6.73 17.03
C CYS A 69 -20.54 5.24 16.68
N LEU A 70 -21.26 4.86 15.62
CA LEU A 70 -21.34 3.47 15.17
C LEU A 70 -19.99 2.97 14.65
N ASP A 71 -19.31 3.75 13.81
CA ASP A 71 -18.01 3.37 13.25
C ASP A 71 -16.91 3.37 14.31
N MET A 72 -16.97 4.30 15.28
CA MET A 72 -16.09 4.28 16.44
C MET A 72 -16.28 3.01 17.27
N LEU A 73 -17.52 2.61 17.53
CA LEU A 73 -17.82 1.36 18.23
C LEU A 73 -17.32 0.14 17.46
N ARG A 74 -17.49 0.10 16.13
CA ARG A 74 -16.98 -0.99 15.28
C ARG A 74 -15.45 -1.08 15.31
N PHE A 75 -14.76 0.06 15.24
CA PHE A 75 -13.31 0.14 15.35
C PHE A 75 -12.82 -0.39 16.70
N VAL A 76 -13.33 0.18 17.81
CA VAL A 76 -12.94 -0.21 19.17
C VAL A 76 -13.27 -1.68 19.46
N TRP A 77 -14.45 -2.14 19.05
CA TRP A 77 -14.85 -3.53 19.22
C TRP A 77 -13.91 -4.50 18.50
N THR A 78 -13.54 -4.19 17.25
CA THR A 78 -12.58 -4.99 16.48
C THR A 78 -11.24 -5.06 17.21
N PHE A 79 -10.71 -3.90 17.62
CA PHE A 79 -9.46 -3.83 18.38
C PHE A 79 -9.50 -4.67 19.66
N VAL A 80 -10.51 -4.45 20.52
CA VAL A 80 -10.65 -5.15 21.81
C VAL A 80 -10.83 -6.67 21.61
N ARG A 81 -11.66 -7.08 20.64
CA ARG A 81 -11.89 -8.50 20.32
C ARG A 81 -10.57 -9.22 20.02
N TYR A 82 -9.74 -8.63 19.16
CA TYR A 82 -8.48 -9.26 18.75
C TYR A 82 -7.36 -9.07 19.79
N GLN A 83 -7.41 -8.03 20.62
CA GLN A 83 -6.55 -7.89 21.80
C GLN A 83 -6.81 -9.02 22.81
N ILE A 84 -8.08 -9.31 23.10
CA ILE A 84 -8.48 -10.43 23.97
C ILE A 84 -7.99 -11.75 23.38
N TYR A 85 -8.17 -11.95 22.06
CA TYR A 85 -7.69 -13.15 21.37
C TYR A 85 -6.17 -13.33 21.48
N GLN A 86 -5.38 -12.28 21.26
CA GLN A 86 -3.92 -12.29 21.43
C GLN A 86 -3.52 -12.69 22.85
N TYR A 87 -4.17 -12.09 23.86
CA TYR A 87 -3.88 -12.36 25.27
C TYR A 87 -4.13 -13.83 25.64
N TRP A 88 -5.32 -14.36 25.34
CA TRP A 88 -5.64 -15.75 25.66
C TRP A 88 -4.79 -16.75 24.86
N GLY A 89 -4.55 -16.47 23.57
CA GLY A 89 -3.75 -17.35 22.72
C GLY A 89 -2.29 -17.46 23.16
N SER A 90 -1.72 -16.36 23.66
CA SER A 90 -0.35 -16.33 24.21
C SER A 90 -0.27 -16.92 25.63
N ALA A 91 -1.23 -16.64 26.50
CA ALA A 91 -1.29 -17.22 27.85
C ALA A 91 -1.45 -18.75 27.81
N LEU A 92 -2.29 -19.26 26.91
CA LEU A 92 -2.45 -20.71 26.73
C LEU A 92 -1.16 -21.38 26.26
N GLN A 93 -0.42 -20.77 25.33
CA GLN A 93 0.86 -21.33 24.90
C GLN A 93 1.89 -21.33 26.02
N TRP A 94 2.00 -20.23 26.77
CA TRP A 94 2.90 -20.17 27.92
C TRP A 94 2.58 -21.29 28.92
N LEU A 95 1.31 -21.51 29.23
CA LEU A 95 0.86 -22.58 30.12
C LEU A 95 1.23 -23.97 29.56
N CYS A 96 1.05 -24.19 28.25
CA CYS A 96 1.43 -25.45 27.60
C CYS A 96 2.94 -25.70 27.65
N GLN A 97 3.77 -24.67 27.39
CA GLN A 97 5.23 -24.78 27.49
C GLN A 97 5.66 -25.07 28.93
N PHE A 98 5.05 -24.41 29.90
CA PHE A 98 5.31 -24.62 31.32
C PHE A 98 4.94 -26.03 31.79
N LEU A 99 3.72 -26.50 31.48
CA LEU A 99 3.20 -27.77 31.96
C LEU A 99 3.76 -29.00 31.22
N PHE A 100 3.93 -28.91 29.90
CA PHE A 100 4.24 -30.05 29.05
C PHE A 100 5.66 -30.06 28.50
N ARG A 101 6.50 -29.08 28.89
CA ARG A 101 7.86 -28.87 28.32
C ARG A 101 7.85 -28.94 26.79
N HIS A 102 6.78 -28.43 26.18
CA HIS A 102 6.59 -28.50 24.73
C HIS A 102 7.74 -27.79 23.99
N SER A 103 8.07 -28.33 22.82
CA SER A 103 9.14 -27.87 21.95
C SER A 103 8.99 -26.41 21.53
N ARG A 104 10.09 -25.86 20.99
CA ARG A 104 10.17 -24.55 20.36
C ARG A 104 8.98 -24.33 19.41
N TRP A 105 8.42 -23.11 19.40
CA TRP A 105 7.39 -22.69 18.45
C TRP A 105 7.89 -22.87 17.01
N THR A 106 7.09 -23.51 16.15
CA THR A 106 7.46 -23.87 14.79
C THR A 106 6.53 -23.26 13.74
N ILE A 107 6.95 -23.26 12.47
CA ILE A 107 6.10 -22.93 11.33
C ILE A 107 4.87 -23.84 11.27
N ASP A 108 5.00 -25.11 11.64
CA ASP A 108 3.86 -26.04 11.67
C ASP A 108 2.84 -25.67 12.74
N ASP A 109 3.29 -25.20 13.91
CA ASP A 109 2.39 -24.65 14.92
C ASP A 109 1.67 -23.39 14.41
N MET A 110 2.36 -22.54 13.63
CA MET A 110 1.76 -21.37 12.98
C MET A 110 0.69 -21.76 11.96
N VAL A 111 0.92 -22.79 11.13
CA VAL A 111 -0.09 -23.31 10.20
C VAL A 111 -1.29 -23.88 10.98
N ASN A 112 -1.01 -24.65 12.04
CA ASN A 112 -2.04 -25.24 12.89
C ASN A 112 -2.87 -24.19 13.64
N GLN A 113 -2.38 -22.97 13.83
CA GLN A 113 -3.13 -21.86 14.41
C GLN A 113 -4.40 -21.50 13.62
N PHE A 114 -4.46 -21.84 12.33
CA PHE A 114 -5.63 -21.64 11.47
C PHE A 114 -6.46 -22.90 11.25
N SER A 115 -6.02 -24.04 11.79
CA SER A 115 -6.74 -25.31 11.68
C SER A 115 -7.90 -25.40 12.67
N PHE A 116 -8.94 -26.18 12.33
CA PHE A 116 -10.13 -26.29 13.16
C PHE A 116 -9.84 -26.95 14.52
N PRO A 117 -10.40 -26.44 15.64
CA PRO A 117 -11.28 -25.26 15.74
C PRO A 117 -10.50 -23.95 15.95
N SER A 118 -10.46 -23.08 14.93
CA SER A 118 -9.90 -21.72 15.03
C SER A 118 -10.96 -20.67 14.67
N PRO A 119 -11.09 -19.57 15.44
CA PRO A 119 -11.99 -18.47 15.10
C PRO A 119 -11.41 -17.55 14.01
N LEU A 120 -10.17 -17.78 13.59
CA LEU A 120 -9.51 -17.05 12.51
C LEU A 120 -9.74 -17.77 11.18
N LYS A 121 -10.14 -17.02 10.15
CA LYS A 121 -10.12 -17.50 8.76
C LYS A 121 -8.66 -17.73 8.34
N GLU A 122 -8.33 -18.88 7.77
CA GLU A 122 -7.00 -19.12 7.19
C GLU A 122 -6.67 -18.04 6.13
N PRO A 123 -5.57 -17.28 6.28
CA PRO A 123 -5.15 -16.28 5.29
C PRO A 123 -4.59 -16.97 4.04
N LYS A 124 -4.68 -16.31 2.86
CA LYS A 124 -4.18 -16.85 1.57
C LYS A 124 -2.73 -17.31 1.66
N GLY A 125 -1.83 -16.53 2.29
CA GLY A 125 -0.43 -16.91 2.48
C GLY A 125 -0.24 -18.21 3.26
N CYS A 126 -1.06 -18.45 4.30
CA CYS A 126 -1.04 -19.72 5.03
C CYS A 126 -1.57 -20.88 4.17
N LYS A 127 -2.68 -20.65 3.48
CA LYS A 127 -3.29 -21.65 2.61
C LYS A 127 -2.31 -22.10 1.54
N VAL A 128 -1.68 -21.15 0.85
CA VAL A 128 -0.60 -21.35 -0.14
C VAL A 128 0.51 -22.19 0.47
N TRP A 129 1.10 -21.72 1.58
CA TRP A 129 2.20 -22.42 2.26
C TRP A 129 1.87 -23.89 2.56
N ARG A 130 0.66 -24.14 3.07
CA ARG A 130 0.18 -25.48 3.39
C ARG A 130 -0.09 -26.33 2.15
N THR A 131 -0.80 -25.81 1.15
CA THR A 131 -1.18 -26.58 -0.05
C THR A 131 0.00 -26.90 -0.95
N GLU A 132 0.99 -26.01 -0.96
CA GLU A 132 2.22 -26.15 -1.74
C GLU A 132 3.29 -26.87 -0.92
N ALA A 133 2.95 -27.36 0.28
CA ALA A 133 3.81 -28.14 1.15
C ALA A 133 5.21 -27.51 1.30
N ILE A 134 5.25 -26.19 1.50
CA ILE A 134 6.51 -25.46 1.66
C ILE A 134 7.23 -26.00 2.90
N ASP A 135 8.51 -26.30 2.73
CA ASP A 135 9.37 -26.87 3.77
C ASP A 135 8.95 -28.28 4.25
N LYS A 136 8.39 -29.11 3.35
CA LYS A 136 8.03 -30.51 3.62
C LYS A 136 8.92 -31.51 2.89
N GLU A 137 9.17 -32.68 3.51
CA GLU A 137 9.98 -33.77 2.93
C GLU A 137 9.38 -34.36 1.65
N ASP A 138 8.06 -34.39 1.55
CA ASP A 138 7.31 -34.94 0.43
C ASP A 138 6.87 -33.90 -0.61
N GLN A 139 7.40 -32.67 -0.53
CA GLN A 139 7.03 -31.58 -1.45
C GLN A 139 7.34 -31.93 -2.90
N LYS A 140 6.29 -32.03 -3.72
CA LYS A 140 6.38 -32.35 -5.15
C LYS A 140 6.94 -31.18 -5.96
N LEU A 141 7.55 -31.49 -7.11
CA LEU A 141 8.11 -30.48 -8.01
C LEU A 141 7.09 -29.41 -8.44
N LEU A 142 5.87 -29.81 -8.80
CA LEU A 142 4.83 -28.85 -9.17
C LEU A 142 4.44 -27.93 -8.00
N GLN A 143 4.46 -28.43 -6.77
CA GLN A 143 4.20 -27.62 -5.58
C GLN A 143 5.33 -26.60 -5.33
N ARG A 144 6.58 -26.97 -5.62
CA ARG A 144 7.72 -26.02 -5.60
C ARG A 144 7.51 -24.89 -6.61
N TYR A 145 7.14 -25.24 -7.85
CA TYR A 145 6.84 -24.23 -8.87
C TYR A 145 5.67 -23.34 -8.49
N GLN A 146 4.65 -23.91 -7.84
CA GLN A 146 3.52 -23.13 -7.36
C GLN A 146 3.95 -22.14 -6.25
N ALA A 147 4.81 -22.56 -5.31
CA ALA A 147 5.34 -21.70 -4.26
C ALA A 147 6.23 -20.58 -4.78
N ASP A 148 7.08 -20.88 -5.77
CA ASP A 148 7.89 -19.88 -6.44
C ASP A 148 7.02 -18.90 -7.22
N TYR A 149 5.95 -19.40 -7.86
CA TYR A 149 4.98 -18.57 -8.54
C TYR A 149 4.23 -17.65 -7.57
N TRP A 150 3.80 -18.11 -6.40
CA TRP A 150 3.17 -17.26 -5.39
C TRP A 150 4.07 -16.09 -4.99
N PHE A 151 5.34 -16.37 -4.66
CA PHE A 151 6.32 -15.34 -4.31
C PHE A 151 6.45 -14.26 -5.40
N ALA A 152 6.51 -14.67 -6.68
CA ALA A 152 6.54 -13.75 -7.81
C ALA A 152 5.19 -13.04 -8.04
N TRP A 153 4.07 -13.73 -7.87
CA TRP A 153 2.72 -13.20 -8.03
C TRP A 153 2.47 -12.05 -7.06
N GLU A 154 2.94 -12.14 -5.82
CA GLU A 154 2.83 -11.08 -4.82
C GLU A 154 3.54 -9.79 -5.25
N ARG A 155 4.57 -9.84 -6.10
CA ARG A 155 5.26 -8.64 -6.62
C ARG A 155 4.43 -7.87 -7.65
N MET A 156 3.39 -8.51 -8.19
CA MET A 156 2.44 -7.91 -9.13
C MET A 156 1.06 -7.67 -8.50
N ASN A 157 0.66 -8.49 -7.53
CA ASN A 157 -0.74 -8.53 -7.06
C ASN A 157 -0.86 -8.54 -5.53
N GLY A 158 0.26 -8.46 -4.81
CA GLY A 158 0.30 -8.30 -3.36
C GLY A 158 0.26 -6.85 -2.91
N VAL A 159 0.63 -6.60 -1.65
CA VAL A 159 0.64 -5.26 -1.07
C VAL A 159 1.75 -4.37 -1.67
N THR A 160 2.94 -4.92 -1.97
CA THR A 160 4.03 -4.21 -2.66
C THR A 160 4.09 -4.52 -4.16
N ARG A 161 3.00 -4.19 -4.84
CA ARG A 161 2.81 -4.36 -6.29
C ARG A 161 3.44 -3.29 -7.18
N ASN A 162 4.09 -2.26 -6.63
CA ASN A 162 4.51 -1.08 -7.41
C ASN A 162 6.00 -1.04 -7.77
N LEU A 163 6.78 -2.05 -7.37
CA LEU A 163 8.24 -2.00 -7.47
C LEU A 163 8.82 -2.74 -8.66
N ILE A 164 8.14 -3.79 -9.13
CA ILE A 164 8.65 -4.61 -10.22
C ILE A 164 8.89 -3.77 -11.47
N LYS A 165 10.10 -3.86 -12.03
CA LYS A 165 10.51 -3.14 -13.25
C LYS A 165 11.25 -4.07 -14.21
N GLN A 166 11.04 -3.88 -15.50
CA GLN A 166 11.78 -4.56 -16.55
C GLN A 166 13.19 -3.95 -16.66
N ILE A 167 14.20 -4.80 -16.85
CA ILE A 167 15.57 -4.37 -17.17
C ILE A 167 16.01 -4.97 -18.50
N LYS A 168 16.53 -4.10 -19.38
CA LYS A 168 17.10 -4.49 -20.69
C LYS A 168 18.61 -4.59 -20.67
N ILE A 169 19.24 -3.92 -19.71
CA ILE A 169 20.68 -3.92 -19.47
C ILE A 169 20.85 -4.15 -17.98
N ILE A 170 21.67 -5.14 -17.61
CA ILE A 170 21.98 -5.39 -16.21
C ILE A 170 22.90 -4.25 -15.73
N PRO A 171 22.47 -3.43 -14.75
CA PRO A 171 23.33 -2.42 -14.15
C PRO A 171 24.63 -3.03 -13.62
N ALA A 172 25.74 -2.28 -13.72
CA ALA A 172 27.04 -2.73 -13.23
C ALA A 172 27.02 -3.13 -11.73
N SER A 173 26.18 -2.46 -10.94
CA SER A 173 25.94 -2.78 -9.53
C SER A 173 25.36 -4.17 -9.29
N PHE A 174 24.77 -4.80 -10.31
CA PHE A 174 24.18 -6.14 -10.22
C PHE A 174 25.02 -7.21 -10.93
N ALA A 175 26.05 -6.82 -11.69
CA ALA A 175 26.92 -7.73 -12.43
C ALA A 175 27.53 -8.86 -11.57
N PRO A 176 28.00 -8.63 -10.33
CA PRO A 176 28.57 -9.68 -9.48
C PRO A 176 27.60 -10.83 -9.19
N PHE A 177 26.30 -10.52 -9.09
CA PHE A 177 25.28 -11.50 -8.70
C PHE A 177 24.80 -12.33 -9.89
N VAL A 178 24.70 -11.73 -11.07
CA VAL A 178 24.10 -12.37 -12.24
C VAL A 178 25.00 -13.40 -12.92
N ASN A 179 26.32 -13.22 -12.84
CA ASN A 179 27.30 -14.11 -13.47
C ASN A 179 27.32 -15.51 -12.84
N ASN A 180 26.76 -15.66 -11.64
CA ASN A 180 26.74 -16.92 -10.89
C ASN A 180 25.41 -17.69 -11.04
N ILE A 181 24.50 -17.24 -11.92
CA ILE A 181 23.14 -17.80 -12.07
C ILE A 181 23.03 -18.53 -13.41
N GLU A 182 23.65 -19.71 -13.57
CA GLU A 182 23.73 -20.29 -14.92
C GLU A 182 23.48 -21.80 -15.08
N GLN A 183 23.67 -22.65 -14.08
CA GLN A 183 23.54 -24.11 -14.27
C GLN A 183 22.30 -24.70 -13.59
N ASP A 184 21.54 -25.52 -14.34
CA ASP A 184 20.35 -26.26 -13.90
C ASP A 184 19.19 -25.42 -13.31
N HIS A 185 19.16 -24.12 -13.62
CA HIS A 185 18.12 -23.22 -13.11
C HIS A 185 16.72 -23.58 -13.66
N PRO A 186 15.68 -23.71 -12.81
CA PRO A 186 14.35 -24.18 -13.22
C PRO A 186 13.70 -23.40 -14.37
N TYR A 187 13.95 -22.09 -14.44
CA TYR A 187 13.19 -21.17 -15.29
C TYR A 187 13.98 -20.50 -16.41
N LEU A 188 15.31 -20.66 -16.45
CA LEU A 188 16.15 -19.94 -17.42
C LEU A 188 16.34 -20.72 -18.74
N GLY A 189 15.95 -21.99 -18.80
CA GLY A 189 15.97 -22.77 -20.05
C GLY A 189 17.37 -22.93 -20.66
N ASN A 190 18.41 -23.01 -19.82
CA ASN A 190 19.83 -23.06 -20.21
C ASN A 190 20.31 -21.84 -21.01
N ILE A 191 19.65 -20.70 -20.82
CA ILE A 191 20.07 -19.40 -21.36
C ILE A 191 20.61 -18.56 -20.20
N SER A 192 21.77 -17.92 -20.39
CA SER A 192 22.35 -17.00 -19.41
C SER A 192 21.39 -15.87 -19.06
N LEU A 193 21.45 -15.38 -17.83
CA LEU A 193 20.65 -14.22 -17.42
C LEU A 193 20.96 -12.99 -18.29
N GLN A 194 22.20 -12.77 -18.69
CA GLN A 194 22.57 -11.69 -19.61
C GLN A 194 21.77 -11.70 -20.92
N LYS A 195 21.65 -12.87 -21.56
CA LYS A 195 20.85 -13.02 -22.78
C LYS A 195 19.34 -12.82 -22.55
N HIS A 196 18.80 -13.29 -21.42
CA HIS A 196 17.41 -12.94 -21.05
C HIS A 196 17.23 -11.43 -20.88
N ALA A 197 18.23 -10.71 -20.35
CA ALA A 197 18.19 -9.25 -20.23
C ALA A 197 18.13 -8.57 -21.61
N GLU A 198 18.98 -9.01 -22.54
CA GLU A 198 19.04 -8.50 -23.92
C GLU A 198 17.73 -8.71 -24.68
N GLU A 199 17.03 -9.81 -24.40
CA GLU A 199 15.70 -10.11 -24.94
C GLU A 199 14.56 -9.35 -24.22
N GLY A 200 14.87 -8.58 -23.17
CA GLY A 200 13.90 -7.83 -22.36
C GLY A 200 13.05 -8.73 -21.44
N ASN A 201 13.52 -9.95 -21.14
CA ASN A 201 12.77 -10.95 -20.40
C ASN A 201 13.07 -10.95 -18.89
N ILE A 202 13.83 -9.97 -18.38
CA ILE A 202 14.18 -9.85 -16.96
C ILE A 202 13.41 -8.73 -16.30
N TYR A 203 12.91 -9.05 -15.11
CA TYR A 203 12.34 -8.11 -14.17
C TYR A 203 13.10 -8.15 -12.86
N ILE A 204 13.11 -7.01 -12.16
CA ILE A 204 13.75 -6.87 -10.87
C ILE A 204 12.78 -6.20 -9.89
N VAL A 205 12.85 -6.63 -8.63
CA VAL A 205 12.38 -5.85 -7.48
C VAL A 205 13.62 -5.50 -6.67
N ASP A 206 13.88 -4.20 -6.55
CA ASP A 206 15.03 -3.65 -5.82
C ASP A 206 14.51 -3.01 -4.52
N LEU A 207 14.83 -3.64 -3.40
CA LEU A 207 14.47 -3.18 -2.05
C LEU A 207 15.69 -2.69 -1.29
N SER A 208 16.80 -2.43 -1.98
CA SER A 208 18.03 -2.00 -1.32
C SER A 208 17.90 -0.73 -0.52
N ASP A 209 16.97 0.13 -0.94
CA ASP A 209 16.77 1.46 -0.37
C ASP A 209 16.16 1.37 1.04
N VAL A 210 15.64 0.20 1.43
CA VAL A 210 15.31 -0.12 2.82
C VAL A 210 16.55 0.00 3.72
N ALA A 211 17.77 -0.19 3.20
CA ALA A 211 18.97 0.00 4.00
C ALA A 211 19.28 1.47 4.33
N ILE A 212 18.76 2.44 3.57
CA ILE A 212 19.02 3.89 3.71
C ILE A 212 20.50 4.25 3.97
N ASP A 213 21.43 3.52 3.34
CA ASP A 213 22.88 3.62 3.54
C ASP A 213 23.35 3.44 5.01
N GLU A 214 22.51 2.84 5.86
CA GLU A 214 22.84 2.44 7.23
C GLU A 214 23.35 0.99 7.28
N ASP A 215 23.95 0.61 8.42
CA ASP A 215 24.38 -0.77 8.69
C ASP A 215 23.19 -1.65 9.09
N THR A 216 22.30 -1.90 8.12
CA THR A 216 21.17 -2.83 8.26
C THR A 216 21.59 -4.27 7.90
N PRO A 217 20.82 -5.31 8.28
CA PRO A 217 21.15 -6.69 7.93
C PRO A 217 20.84 -7.08 6.48
N VAL A 218 20.00 -6.29 5.80
CA VAL A 218 19.48 -6.60 4.48
C VAL A 218 19.46 -5.36 3.61
N SER A 219 19.87 -5.53 2.36
CA SER A 219 19.71 -4.59 1.26
C SER A 219 19.33 -5.39 0.00
N PRO A 220 18.11 -5.96 -0.03
CA PRO A 220 17.86 -7.11 -0.88
C PRO A 220 17.41 -6.73 -2.29
N ILE A 221 17.75 -7.61 -3.24
CA ILE A 221 17.27 -7.54 -4.62
C ILE A 221 16.78 -8.92 -5.07
N ALA A 222 15.75 -8.95 -5.91
CA ALA A 222 15.23 -10.17 -6.50
C ALA A 222 15.07 -10.04 -8.02
N PHE A 223 15.49 -11.07 -8.75
CA PHE A 223 15.37 -11.18 -10.19
C PHE A 223 14.25 -12.14 -10.58
N PHE A 224 13.59 -11.87 -11.70
CA PHE A 224 12.47 -12.66 -12.21
C PHE A 224 12.53 -12.76 -13.73
N VAL A 225 11.94 -13.82 -14.29
CA VAL A 225 11.76 -14.01 -15.74
C VAL A 225 10.35 -14.49 -16.06
N ILE A 226 9.95 -14.37 -17.33
CA ILE A 226 8.73 -15.03 -17.83
C ILE A 226 9.05 -16.46 -18.26
N TRP A 227 8.45 -17.43 -17.56
CA TRP A 227 8.50 -18.84 -17.90
C TRP A 227 7.08 -19.38 -18.04
N ASN A 228 6.77 -20.00 -19.18
CA ASN A 228 5.42 -20.49 -19.50
C ASN A 228 4.32 -19.43 -19.29
N LYS A 229 4.58 -18.20 -19.74
CA LYS A 229 3.67 -17.03 -19.62
C LYS A 229 3.40 -16.58 -18.18
N LYS A 230 4.19 -17.03 -17.20
CA LYS A 230 4.11 -16.63 -15.80
C LYS A 230 5.42 -16.01 -15.36
N LEU A 231 5.34 -14.98 -14.52
CA LEU A 231 6.51 -14.44 -13.85
C LEU A 231 7.00 -15.45 -12.81
N MET A 232 8.28 -15.83 -12.87
CA MET A 232 8.91 -16.78 -11.95
C MET A 232 10.17 -16.15 -11.34
N PRO A 233 10.47 -16.40 -10.06
CA PRO A 233 11.67 -15.87 -9.41
C PRO A 233 12.91 -16.61 -9.89
N VAL A 234 14.00 -15.89 -10.08
CA VAL A 234 15.30 -16.42 -10.52
C VAL A 234 16.29 -16.45 -9.38
N ALA A 235 16.42 -15.34 -8.68
CA ALA A 235 17.41 -15.22 -7.63
C ALA A 235 17.01 -14.16 -6.62
N ILE A 236 17.50 -14.35 -5.39
CA ILE A 236 17.47 -13.37 -4.32
C ILE A 236 18.90 -13.18 -3.84
N VAL A 237 19.28 -11.92 -3.66
CA VAL A 237 20.47 -11.49 -2.95
C VAL A 237 19.98 -10.70 -1.74
N LEU A 238 20.36 -11.09 -0.53
CA LEU A 238 19.84 -10.48 0.70
C LEU A 238 20.55 -9.17 1.05
N ASP A 239 21.81 -9.03 0.68
CA ASP A 239 22.57 -7.80 0.85
C ASP A 239 23.42 -7.47 -0.38
N LYS A 240 22.95 -6.55 -1.22
CA LYS A 240 23.68 -6.13 -2.41
C LYS A 240 24.98 -5.36 -2.11
N ARG A 241 25.18 -4.89 -0.88
CA ARG A 241 26.39 -4.13 -0.50
C ARG A 241 27.62 -5.04 -0.38
N ASN A 242 27.41 -6.34 -0.23
CA ASN A 242 28.45 -7.36 -0.26
C ASN A 242 28.53 -8.00 -1.66
N PRO A 243 29.56 -7.71 -2.48
CA PRO A 243 29.69 -8.30 -3.81
C PRO A 243 29.89 -9.82 -3.81
N ASP A 244 30.37 -10.37 -2.68
CA ASP A 244 30.56 -11.81 -2.46
C ASP A 244 29.35 -12.47 -1.80
N GLU A 245 28.22 -11.74 -1.68
CA GLU A 245 26.98 -12.25 -1.10
C GLU A 245 26.50 -13.49 -1.84
N LYS A 246 26.01 -14.47 -1.08
CA LYS A 246 25.46 -15.69 -1.65
C LYS A 246 24.20 -15.35 -2.46
N VAL A 247 24.18 -15.82 -3.71
CA VAL A 247 22.98 -15.78 -4.55
C VAL A 247 22.10 -16.99 -4.23
N HIS A 248 20.87 -16.73 -3.79
CA HIS A 248 19.90 -17.78 -3.48
C HIS A 248 19.00 -18.01 -4.68
N THR A 249 18.86 -19.26 -5.13
CA THR A 249 18.09 -19.62 -6.34
C THR A 249 17.10 -20.75 -6.05
N PRO A 250 15.97 -20.84 -6.77
CA PRO A 250 15.10 -22.01 -6.72
C PRO A 250 15.80 -23.23 -7.34
N ALA A 251 15.38 -24.44 -6.94
CA ALA A 251 15.97 -25.69 -7.41
C ALA A 251 14.92 -26.78 -7.71
N ASN A 252 15.15 -27.52 -8.80
CA ASN A 252 14.29 -28.63 -9.22
C ASN A 252 14.48 -29.91 -8.37
N LYS A 253 15.61 -30.03 -7.68
CA LYS A 253 16.05 -31.21 -6.93
C LYS A 253 16.67 -30.81 -5.61
N GLY A 254 16.84 -31.77 -4.72
CA GLY A 254 17.36 -31.57 -3.37
C GLY A 254 16.39 -32.06 -2.31
N SER A 255 16.96 -32.50 -1.19
CA SER A 255 16.29 -32.70 0.09
C SER A 255 15.69 -31.39 0.60
N THR A 256 14.75 -31.47 1.53
CA THR A 256 14.15 -30.27 2.15
C THR A 256 15.22 -29.38 2.77
N GLU A 257 16.21 -29.97 3.44
CA GLU A 257 17.31 -29.23 4.06
C GLU A 257 18.11 -28.38 3.05
N GLU A 258 18.40 -28.94 1.87
CA GLU A 258 19.11 -28.24 0.79
C GLU A 258 18.27 -27.12 0.16
N LEU A 259 16.93 -27.17 0.27
CA LEU A 259 16.01 -26.17 -0.29
C LEU A 259 15.68 -25.03 0.69
N ARG A 260 15.84 -25.25 2.00
CA ARG A 260 15.55 -24.25 3.04
C ARG A 260 16.30 -22.92 2.87
N PRO A 261 17.56 -22.86 2.40
CA PRO A 261 18.21 -21.59 2.13
C PRO A 261 17.46 -20.69 1.13
N TRP A 262 16.73 -21.27 0.16
CA TRP A 262 15.87 -20.51 -0.75
C TRP A 262 14.62 -19.99 -0.05
N VAL A 263 13.97 -20.83 0.76
CA VAL A 263 12.79 -20.43 1.54
C VAL A 263 13.14 -19.33 2.55
N ASN A 264 14.28 -19.46 3.25
CA ASN A 264 14.80 -18.45 4.15
C ASN A 264 15.05 -17.11 3.44
N ALA A 265 15.66 -17.15 2.24
CA ALA A 265 15.88 -15.94 1.46
C ALA A 265 14.56 -15.24 1.07
N ARG A 266 13.52 -16.01 0.71
CA ARG A 266 12.18 -15.44 0.48
C ARG A 266 11.58 -14.79 1.72
N MET A 267 11.76 -15.39 2.90
CA MET A 267 11.28 -14.81 4.17
C MET A 267 12.00 -13.49 4.49
N TRP A 268 13.33 -13.44 4.40
CA TRP A 268 14.10 -12.22 4.65
C TRP A 268 13.83 -11.13 3.61
N PHE A 269 13.67 -11.51 2.34
CA PHE A 269 13.21 -10.59 1.30
C PHE A 269 11.81 -10.04 1.62
N GLY A 270 10.89 -10.91 2.06
CA GLY A 270 9.56 -10.52 2.51
C GLY A 270 9.55 -9.58 3.72
N MET A 271 10.54 -9.67 4.61
CA MET A 271 10.69 -8.75 5.73
C MET A 271 11.11 -7.35 5.28
N ALA A 272 12.10 -7.26 4.40
CA ALA A 272 12.47 -5.98 3.81
C ALA A 272 11.30 -5.39 3.01
N ASP A 273 10.55 -6.24 2.30
CA ASP A 273 9.37 -5.82 1.55
C ASP A 273 8.24 -5.33 2.45
N ALA A 274 8.00 -5.98 3.59
CA ALA A 274 7.04 -5.50 4.59
C ALA A 274 7.42 -4.11 5.13
N SER A 275 8.72 -3.88 5.32
CA SER A 275 9.25 -2.62 5.82
C SER A 275 9.09 -1.50 4.79
N TYR A 276 9.35 -1.81 3.51
CA TYR A 276 9.08 -0.90 2.41
C TYR A 276 7.57 -0.64 2.24
N HIS A 277 6.76 -1.69 2.31
CA HIS A 277 5.31 -1.63 2.15
C HIS A 277 4.68 -0.65 3.14
N GLU A 278 4.86 -0.92 4.43
CA GLU A 278 4.21 -0.16 5.51
C GLU A 278 4.74 1.27 5.54
N SER A 279 6.04 1.47 5.35
CA SER A 279 6.64 2.81 5.40
C SER A 279 6.24 3.64 4.18
N ILE A 280 6.46 3.13 2.97
CA ILE A 280 6.42 3.93 1.74
C ILE A 280 5.07 3.82 1.06
N THR A 281 4.69 2.61 0.66
CA THR A 281 3.52 2.41 -0.20
C THR A 281 2.19 2.58 0.53
N HIS A 282 2.19 2.41 1.86
CA HIS A 282 1.02 2.49 2.70
C HIS A 282 1.05 3.80 3.51
N LEU A 283 1.80 3.87 4.61
CA LEU A 283 1.77 5.04 5.50
C LEU A 283 2.19 6.34 4.79
N GLY A 284 3.39 6.38 4.22
CA GLY A 284 3.99 7.60 3.69
C GLY A 284 3.18 8.22 2.54
N PHE A 285 2.93 7.45 1.49
CA PHE A 285 2.36 7.97 0.23
C PHE A 285 0.88 7.70 0.00
N THR A 286 0.17 7.09 0.95
CA THR A 286 -1.29 7.23 1.04
C THR A 286 -1.67 8.08 2.25
N HIS A 287 -1.45 7.59 3.47
CA HIS A 287 -1.95 8.25 4.70
C HIS A 287 -1.39 9.65 4.91
N LEU A 288 -0.06 9.77 5.09
CA LEU A 288 0.56 11.04 5.50
C LEU A 288 0.46 12.09 4.38
N LEU A 289 0.78 11.69 3.16
CA LEU A 289 0.73 12.61 2.00
C LEU A 289 -0.68 13.14 1.75
N MET A 290 -1.71 12.28 1.76
CA MET A 290 -3.07 12.73 1.51
C MET A 290 -3.67 13.52 2.68
N ASP A 291 -3.17 13.34 3.91
CA ASP A 291 -3.58 14.17 5.05
C ASP A 291 -3.27 15.66 4.78
N GLY A 292 -2.04 15.93 4.35
CA GLY A 292 -1.61 17.27 3.96
C GLY A 292 -2.42 17.84 2.80
N VAL A 293 -2.71 17.02 1.77
CA VAL A 293 -3.57 17.42 0.65
C VAL A 293 -4.97 17.81 1.12
N SER A 294 -5.58 17.02 2.01
CA SER A 294 -6.89 17.32 2.60
C SER A 294 -6.86 18.63 3.37
N VAL A 295 -5.83 18.86 4.21
CA VAL A 295 -5.64 20.13 4.92
C VAL A 295 -5.56 21.30 3.94
N CYS A 296 -4.78 21.19 2.86
CA CYS A 296 -4.69 22.22 1.84
C CYS A 296 -6.04 22.49 1.15
N MET A 297 -6.83 21.45 0.88
CA MET A 297 -8.17 21.59 0.30
C MET A 297 -9.07 22.40 1.25
N HIS A 298 -9.17 21.99 2.52
CA HIS A 298 -10.02 22.66 3.51
C HIS A 298 -9.61 24.13 3.74
N ARG A 299 -8.32 24.45 3.62
CA ARG A 299 -7.79 25.80 3.88
C ARG A 299 -7.94 26.78 2.71
N ASN A 300 -8.18 26.30 1.50
CA ASN A 300 -8.18 27.15 0.30
C ASN A 300 -9.46 27.08 -0.52
N ILE A 301 -10.22 26.00 -0.43
CA ILE A 301 -11.41 25.79 -1.25
C ILE A 301 -12.65 25.86 -0.36
N SER A 302 -13.58 26.76 -0.68
CA SER A 302 -14.85 26.87 0.07
C SER A 302 -15.72 25.61 -0.10
N SER A 303 -16.52 25.27 0.91
CA SER A 303 -17.49 24.15 0.83
C SER A 303 -18.61 24.38 -0.18
N ARG A 304 -18.75 25.62 -0.70
CA ARG A 304 -19.62 25.99 -1.83
C ARG A 304 -19.00 25.62 -3.18
N HIS A 305 -17.68 25.44 -3.25
CA HIS A 305 -16.98 25.11 -4.49
C HIS A 305 -17.33 23.71 -5.02
N PRO A 306 -17.53 23.52 -6.34
CA PRO A 306 -17.77 22.21 -6.94
C PRO A 306 -16.63 21.21 -6.64
N ILE A 307 -15.38 21.62 -6.80
CA ILE A 307 -14.21 20.76 -6.51
C ILE A 307 -14.13 20.33 -5.04
N TYR A 308 -14.51 21.17 -4.07
CA TYR A 308 -14.61 20.74 -2.68
C TYR A 308 -15.61 19.59 -2.54
N LYS A 309 -16.79 19.72 -3.15
CA LYS A 309 -17.85 18.71 -3.08
C LYS A 309 -17.45 17.40 -3.74
N LEU A 310 -16.67 17.47 -4.82
CA LEU A 310 -16.08 16.31 -5.50
C LEU A 310 -15.09 15.56 -4.61
N LEU A 311 -14.13 16.27 -3.98
CA LEU A 311 -13.04 15.65 -3.23
C LEU A 311 -13.43 15.23 -1.80
N HIS A 312 -14.29 15.98 -1.14
CA HIS A 312 -14.64 15.77 0.28
C HIS A 312 -15.07 14.33 0.65
N PRO A 313 -15.88 13.58 -0.13
CA PRO A 313 -16.17 12.18 0.20
C PRO A 313 -14.91 11.28 0.22
N HIS A 314 -13.84 11.66 -0.48
CA HIS A 314 -12.59 10.91 -0.57
C HIS A 314 -11.59 11.19 0.55
N PHE A 315 -11.88 12.15 1.44
CA PHE A 315 -11.07 12.42 2.64
C PHE A 315 -11.76 12.02 3.94
N ARG A 316 -12.95 11.40 3.86
CA ARG A 316 -13.72 11.01 5.04
C ARG A 316 -12.89 10.15 5.98
N TYR A 317 -12.83 10.56 7.25
CA TYR A 317 -12.13 9.87 8.34
C TYR A 317 -10.60 9.82 8.23
N LEU A 318 -9.98 10.31 7.15
CA LEU A 318 -8.53 10.30 6.94
C LEU A 318 -7.78 10.92 8.13
N HIS A 319 -8.17 12.12 8.53
CA HIS A 319 -7.59 12.83 9.66
C HIS A 319 -7.71 12.06 10.99
N THR A 320 -8.88 11.44 11.22
CA THR A 320 -9.11 10.67 12.44
C THR A 320 -8.26 9.39 12.46
N ILE A 321 -8.19 8.65 11.36
CA ILE A 321 -7.39 7.44 11.33
C ILE A 321 -5.90 7.76 11.44
N ASN A 322 -5.43 8.80 10.77
CA ASN A 322 -4.04 9.23 10.84
C ASN A 322 -3.62 9.62 12.25
N LYS A 323 -4.52 10.27 13.00
CA LYS A 323 -4.30 10.48 14.43
C LYS A 323 -4.16 9.15 15.20
N ASN A 324 -5.02 8.17 14.95
CA ASN A 324 -4.91 6.85 15.59
C ASN A 324 -3.62 6.13 15.20
N ALA A 325 -3.19 6.21 13.93
CA ALA A 325 -1.94 5.61 13.48
C ALA A 325 -0.74 6.17 14.25
N ILE A 326 -0.67 7.50 14.41
CA ILE A 326 0.36 8.14 15.24
C ILE A 326 0.29 7.63 16.68
N ASP A 327 -0.89 7.71 17.30
CA ASP A 327 -1.05 7.40 18.72
C ASP A 327 -0.76 5.92 19.07
N ASP A 328 -1.21 4.99 18.21
CA ASP A 328 -1.25 3.55 18.51
C ASP A 328 -0.18 2.73 17.76
N LEU A 329 0.32 3.20 16.61
CA LEU A 329 1.24 2.45 15.75
C LEU A 329 2.65 3.04 15.75
N ILE A 330 2.80 4.36 15.56
CA ILE A 330 4.08 5.00 15.25
C ILE A 330 4.77 5.59 16.49
N ASN A 331 4.02 6.19 17.41
CA ASN A 331 4.59 6.77 18.63
C ASN A 331 5.33 5.71 19.46
N PRO A 332 6.26 6.14 20.34
CA PRO A 332 7.11 5.23 21.11
C PRO A 332 6.33 4.10 21.80
N GLY A 333 6.75 2.86 21.55
CA GLY A 333 6.12 1.65 22.10
C GLY A 333 4.85 1.21 21.37
N GLY A 334 4.54 1.82 20.22
CA GLY A 334 3.51 1.40 19.29
C GLY A 334 3.82 0.06 18.59
N TYR A 335 3.01 -0.30 17.59
CA TYR A 335 3.19 -1.54 16.83
C TYR A 335 4.54 -1.58 16.10
N VAL A 336 4.96 -0.50 15.46
CA VAL A 336 6.18 -0.48 14.64
C VAL A 336 7.41 -0.84 15.48
N ASP A 337 7.62 -0.15 16.61
CA ASP A 337 8.75 -0.44 17.52
C ASP A 337 8.74 -1.86 18.10
N ARG A 338 7.55 -2.46 18.25
CA ARG A 338 7.39 -3.70 19.01
C ARG A 338 7.34 -4.96 18.15
N ASP A 339 6.80 -4.85 16.94
CA ASP A 339 6.33 -5.98 16.16
C ASP A 339 6.76 -5.88 14.66
N MET A 340 7.57 -4.88 14.27
CA MET A 340 8.27 -4.81 12.99
C MET A 340 9.80 -4.87 13.16
N TYR A 341 10.51 -5.37 12.14
CA TYR A 341 11.97 -5.50 12.19
C TYR A 341 12.69 -4.15 12.30
N PHE A 342 12.29 -3.20 11.45
CA PHE A 342 12.78 -1.82 11.52
C PHE A 342 11.84 -0.99 12.39
N ASP A 343 12.42 -0.20 13.28
CA ASP A 343 11.68 0.63 14.22
C ASP A 343 11.10 1.89 13.58
N ARG A 344 10.41 2.71 14.40
CA ARG A 344 9.79 3.96 13.93
C ARG A 344 10.81 4.96 13.36
N GLU A 345 12.02 5.03 13.89
CA GLU A 345 13.02 6.01 13.44
C GLU A 345 13.44 5.67 12.02
N HIS A 346 13.74 4.39 11.79
CA HIS A 346 14.11 3.88 10.49
C HIS A 346 12.95 3.98 9.47
N MET A 347 11.71 3.67 9.88
CA MET A 347 10.52 3.90 9.06
C MET A 347 10.39 5.36 8.62
N LEU A 348 10.53 6.31 9.55
CA LEU A 348 10.40 7.73 9.25
C LEU A 348 11.55 8.27 8.39
N LYS A 349 12.79 7.79 8.60
CA LYS A 349 13.93 8.07 7.69
C LYS A 349 13.66 7.58 6.28
N LEU A 350 13.15 6.36 6.15
CA LEU A 350 12.82 5.76 4.86
C LEU A 350 11.77 6.62 4.13
N ILE A 351 10.71 7.04 4.83
CA ILE A 351 9.68 7.96 4.32
C ILE A 351 10.31 9.29 3.89
N ALA A 352 11.10 9.93 4.74
CA ALA A 352 11.72 11.22 4.46
C ALA A 352 12.61 11.16 3.21
N THR A 353 13.46 10.14 3.12
CA THR A 353 14.37 9.91 1.99
C THR A 353 13.62 9.70 0.68
N HIS A 354 12.54 8.92 0.69
CA HIS A 354 11.74 8.70 -0.52
C HIS A 354 10.93 9.93 -0.91
N ASN A 355 10.44 10.70 0.05
CA ASN A 355 9.62 11.87 -0.20
C ASN A 355 10.42 13.04 -0.82
N GLU A 356 11.74 13.07 -0.65
CA GLU A 356 12.62 13.99 -1.39
C GLU A 356 12.56 13.75 -2.91
N ASN A 357 12.48 12.49 -3.32
CA ASN A 357 12.50 12.06 -4.72
C ASN A 357 11.10 11.78 -5.29
N TRP A 358 10.07 11.74 -4.44
CA TRP A 358 8.69 11.56 -4.86
C TRP A 358 8.22 12.76 -5.68
N THR A 359 7.64 12.48 -6.85
CA THR A 359 7.10 13.51 -7.75
C THR A 359 5.71 13.12 -8.22
N TYR A 360 4.79 14.10 -8.23
CA TYR A 360 3.46 13.92 -8.78
C TYR A 360 3.47 13.40 -10.22
N SER A 361 4.39 13.92 -11.06
CA SER A 361 4.46 13.59 -12.48
C SER A 361 4.71 12.11 -12.78
N ILE A 362 5.29 11.36 -11.83
CA ILE A 362 5.65 9.95 -12.00
C ILE A 362 4.88 9.08 -11.01
N ASP A 363 4.93 9.41 -9.73
CA ASP A 363 4.56 8.51 -8.64
C ASP A 363 3.05 8.55 -8.34
N ALA A 364 2.39 9.69 -8.56
CA ALA A 364 0.93 9.80 -8.42
C ALA A 364 0.17 9.26 -9.63
N ARG A 365 0.84 9.07 -10.77
CA ARG A 365 0.23 8.74 -12.07
C ARG A 365 0.48 7.28 -12.42
N ILE A 366 -0.50 6.41 -12.15
CA ILE A 366 -0.37 4.96 -12.29
C ILE A 366 0.14 4.53 -13.68
N ARG A 367 -0.41 5.11 -14.76
CA ARG A 367 0.03 4.80 -16.14
C ARG A 367 1.49 5.18 -16.37
N THR A 368 1.89 6.39 -15.99
CA THR A 368 3.28 6.85 -16.11
C THR A 368 4.23 5.95 -15.32
N SER A 369 3.87 5.56 -14.09
CA SER A 369 4.66 4.65 -13.27
C SER A 369 4.84 3.28 -13.95
N LEU A 370 3.76 2.69 -14.48
CA LEU A 370 3.81 1.39 -15.18
C LEU A 370 4.66 1.45 -16.46
N GLU A 371 4.54 2.52 -17.24
CA GLU A 371 5.33 2.75 -18.46
C GLU A 371 6.81 2.94 -18.13
N LYS A 372 7.14 3.78 -17.13
CA LYS A 372 8.52 3.99 -16.67
C LYS A 372 9.16 2.69 -16.17
N ARG A 373 8.39 1.82 -15.52
CA ARG A 373 8.84 0.50 -15.06
C ARG A 373 8.89 -0.55 -16.17
N GLY A 374 8.34 -0.30 -17.36
CA GLY A 374 8.35 -1.25 -18.48
C GLY A 374 7.46 -2.48 -18.25
N VAL A 375 6.36 -2.33 -17.53
CA VAL A 375 5.50 -3.46 -17.08
C VAL A 375 4.07 -3.42 -17.64
N MET A 376 3.84 -2.61 -18.67
CA MET A 376 2.55 -2.49 -19.34
C MET A 376 2.06 -3.81 -19.96
N ASP A 377 2.99 -4.66 -20.40
CA ASP A 377 2.68 -5.94 -21.06
C ASP A 377 3.02 -7.17 -20.19
N LEU A 378 3.38 -6.96 -18.92
CA LEU A 378 3.73 -8.05 -17.99
C LEU A 378 2.51 -8.96 -17.74
N PRO A 379 2.57 -10.27 -18.03
CA PRO A 379 1.42 -11.17 -17.90
C PRO A 379 1.07 -11.46 -16.44
N GLY A 380 -0.23 -11.59 -16.15
CA GLY A 380 -0.72 -11.90 -14.81
C GLY A 380 -0.68 -10.72 -13.82
N TYR A 381 -0.45 -9.50 -14.30
CA TYR A 381 -0.43 -8.29 -13.48
C TYR A 381 -1.85 -7.71 -13.30
N PHE A 382 -2.69 -8.43 -12.57
CA PHE A 382 -4.11 -8.10 -12.40
C PHE A 382 -4.35 -6.77 -11.68
N PHE A 383 -3.48 -6.36 -10.76
CA PHE A 383 -3.54 -5.00 -10.18
C PHE A 383 -3.49 -3.93 -11.28
N ARG A 384 -2.56 -4.03 -12.24
CA ARG A 384 -2.45 -3.08 -13.35
C ARG A 384 -3.76 -2.99 -14.12
N ASP A 385 -4.29 -4.14 -14.53
CA ASP A 385 -5.47 -4.22 -15.40
C ASP A 385 -6.69 -3.59 -14.71
N ASP A 386 -6.91 -3.96 -13.45
CA ASP A 386 -8.05 -3.49 -12.66
C ASP A 386 -7.87 -1.99 -12.30
N ALA A 387 -6.67 -1.58 -11.85
CA ALA A 387 -6.37 -0.20 -11.46
C ALA A 387 -6.47 0.78 -12.65
N LEU A 388 -5.97 0.41 -13.83
CA LEU A 388 -6.09 1.26 -15.03
C LEU A 388 -7.56 1.41 -15.47
N SER A 389 -8.36 0.35 -15.35
CA SER A 389 -9.78 0.39 -15.69
C SER A 389 -10.56 1.34 -14.76
N ILE A 390 -10.31 1.24 -13.45
CA ILE A 390 -10.95 2.12 -12.45
C ILE A 390 -10.42 3.55 -12.57
N HIS A 391 -9.11 3.74 -12.76
CA HIS A 391 -8.50 5.06 -12.98
C HIS A 391 -9.13 5.76 -14.19
N SER A 392 -9.34 5.05 -15.30
CA SER A 392 -10.02 5.60 -16.48
C SER A 392 -11.47 6.01 -16.17
N ALA A 393 -12.20 5.23 -15.35
CA ALA A 393 -13.55 5.59 -14.92
C ALA A 393 -13.57 6.82 -14.01
N ILE A 394 -12.62 6.92 -13.07
CA ILE A 394 -12.42 8.11 -12.22
C ILE A 394 -12.12 9.32 -13.11
N ARG A 395 -11.16 9.21 -14.03
CA ARG A 395 -10.78 10.31 -14.93
C ARG A 395 -11.97 10.81 -15.73
N THR A 396 -12.75 9.90 -16.30
CA THR A 396 -13.94 10.28 -17.07
C THR A 396 -14.99 10.97 -16.19
N PHE A 397 -15.22 10.47 -14.97
CA PHE A 397 -16.11 11.12 -14.00
C PHE A 397 -15.64 12.54 -13.64
N VAL A 398 -14.35 12.70 -13.34
CA VAL A 398 -13.75 14.00 -13.00
C VAL A 398 -13.79 14.95 -14.18
N GLU A 399 -13.53 14.48 -15.40
CA GLU A 399 -13.59 15.29 -16.63
C GLU A 399 -15.00 15.78 -16.92
N GLU A 400 -16.00 14.88 -16.89
CA GLU A 400 -17.42 15.23 -17.04
C GLU A 400 -17.87 16.24 -15.96
N TYR A 401 -17.41 16.05 -14.72
CA TYR A 401 -17.72 16.95 -13.60
C TYR A 401 -17.04 18.31 -13.77
N ALA A 402 -15.73 18.35 -14.01
CA ALA A 402 -14.96 19.59 -14.09
C ALA A 402 -15.39 20.45 -15.28
N THR A 403 -15.58 19.85 -16.46
CA THR A 403 -16.01 20.57 -17.68
C THR A 403 -17.45 21.10 -17.59
N HIS A 404 -18.27 20.58 -16.69
CA HIS A 404 -19.58 21.15 -16.40
C HIS A 404 -19.49 22.49 -15.67
N TYR A 405 -18.57 22.61 -14.70
CA TYR A 405 -18.42 23.82 -13.89
C TYR A 405 -17.43 24.83 -14.48
N TYR A 406 -16.37 24.37 -15.16
CA TYR A 406 -15.41 25.19 -15.88
C TYR A 406 -15.64 25.09 -17.38
N ARG A 407 -16.08 26.20 -17.99
CA ARG A 407 -16.43 26.25 -19.41
C ARG A 407 -15.22 26.32 -20.33
N ASN A 408 -14.08 26.78 -19.82
CA ASN A 408 -12.83 26.93 -20.53
C ASN A 408 -11.66 27.10 -19.54
N ASP A 409 -10.44 27.03 -20.07
CA ASP A 409 -9.20 27.16 -19.30
C ASP A 409 -9.07 28.49 -18.55
N GLN A 410 -9.66 29.57 -19.06
CA GLN A 410 -9.63 30.88 -18.41
C GLN A 410 -10.39 30.85 -17.08
N GLU A 411 -11.48 30.09 -16.96
CA GLU A 411 -12.20 29.97 -15.68
C GLU A 411 -11.37 29.23 -14.61
N VAL A 412 -10.46 28.31 -15.00
CA VAL A 412 -9.51 27.67 -14.06
C VAL A 412 -8.43 28.67 -13.63
N GLN A 413 -7.92 29.48 -14.58
CA GLN A 413 -6.91 30.50 -14.30
C GLN A 413 -7.43 31.62 -13.38
N LEU A 414 -8.71 31.98 -13.52
CA LEU A 414 -9.36 33.03 -12.72
C LEU A 414 -9.84 32.54 -11.33
N ASP A 415 -9.78 31.23 -11.09
CA ASP A 415 -10.23 30.64 -9.83
C ASP A 415 -9.18 30.80 -8.72
N GLU A 416 -9.32 31.87 -7.93
CA GLU A 416 -8.36 32.20 -6.86
C GLU A 416 -8.23 31.09 -5.79
N GLU A 417 -9.26 30.26 -5.59
CA GLU A 417 -9.23 29.19 -4.59
C GLU A 417 -8.40 28.00 -5.06
N ILE A 418 -8.57 27.61 -6.32
CA ILE A 418 -7.81 26.51 -6.92
C ILE A 418 -6.33 26.91 -7.12
N GLN A 419 -6.05 28.17 -7.47
CA GLN A 419 -4.67 28.66 -7.53
C GLN A 419 -4.02 28.66 -6.14
N ALA A 420 -4.73 29.14 -5.11
CA ALA A 420 -4.22 29.12 -3.73
C ALA A 420 -4.02 27.70 -3.18
N PHE A 421 -4.92 26.76 -3.52
CA PHE A 421 -4.77 25.35 -3.18
C PHE A 421 -3.47 24.78 -3.73
N ARG A 422 -3.20 24.98 -5.03
CA ARG A 422 -1.95 24.55 -5.65
C ARG A 422 -0.72 25.20 -5.02
N GLU A 423 -0.79 26.50 -4.75
CA GLU A 423 0.31 27.23 -4.11
C GLU A 423 0.66 26.58 -2.76
N GLU A 424 -0.32 26.24 -1.92
CA GLU A 424 -0.07 25.59 -0.63
C GLU A 424 0.40 24.13 -0.77
N LEU A 425 -0.06 23.39 -1.80
CA LEU A 425 0.46 22.05 -2.09
C LEU A 425 1.96 22.06 -2.42
N THR A 426 2.42 23.05 -3.18
CA THR A 426 3.80 23.17 -3.67
C THR A 426 4.71 23.95 -2.74
N ARG A 427 4.15 24.79 -1.86
CA ARG A 427 4.92 25.55 -0.85
C ARG A 427 5.73 24.60 0.02
N LYS A 428 7.00 24.95 0.23
CA LYS A 428 7.97 24.13 0.98
C LYS A 428 7.45 23.76 2.37
N ARG A 429 7.81 22.56 2.81
CA ARG A 429 7.64 22.09 4.19
C ARG A 429 8.55 22.89 5.12
N THR A 430 8.09 23.17 6.33
CA THR A 430 8.86 23.90 7.35
C THR A 430 8.46 23.45 8.74
N MET A 431 9.39 23.47 9.70
CA MET A 431 9.07 23.29 11.13
C MET A 431 8.28 24.47 11.72
N THR A 432 8.34 25.64 11.07
CA THR A 432 7.65 26.86 11.52
C THR A 432 6.25 26.98 10.89
N PRO A 433 5.33 27.74 11.52
CA PRO A 433 4.05 28.05 10.90
C PRO A 433 4.20 28.68 9.51
N GLY A 434 3.31 28.32 8.59
CA GLY A 434 3.27 28.88 7.23
C GLY A 434 3.87 28.00 6.13
N GLY A 435 4.40 26.82 6.46
CA GLY A 435 4.78 25.80 5.48
C GLY A 435 3.59 25.22 4.71
N GLY A 436 3.88 24.58 3.58
CA GLY A 436 2.91 23.82 2.78
C GLY A 436 3.24 22.33 2.72
N CYS A 437 2.66 21.62 1.75
CA CYS A 437 2.92 20.18 1.59
C CYS A 437 4.26 19.86 0.92
N GLY A 438 4.89 20.81 0.24
CA GLY A 438 6.16 20.62 -0.47
C GLY A 438 6.12 19.53 -1.54
N MET A 439 4.99 19.36 -2.22
CA MET A 439 4.84 18.36 -3.27
C MET A 439 5.58 18.76 -4.54
N ASN A 440 6.43 17.87 -5.04
CA ASN A 440 7.18 18.09 -6.28
C ASN A 440 6.35 17.70 -7.51
N GLY A 441 6.53 18.42 -8.62
CA GLY A 441 5.99 18.03 -9.93
C GLY A 441 4.48 18.28 -10.13
N ILE A 442 3.81 19.03 -9.24
CA ILE A 442 2.41 19.44 -9.42
C ILE A 442 2.33 20.43 -10.61
N PRO A 443 1.57 20.14 -11.68
CA PRO A 443 1.50 21.01 -12.85
C PRO A 443 0.79 22.34 -12.53
N GLU A 444 1.14 23.41 -13.25
CA GLU A 444 0.44 24.70 -13.18
C GLU A 444 -1.03 24.54 -13.60
N LEU A 445 -1.96 25.11 -12.82
CA LEU A 445 -3.40 25.03 -13.09
C LEU A 445 -3.82 26.11 -14.09
N THR A 446 -3.28 26.00 -15.30
CA THR A 446 -3.52 26.92 -16.43
C THR A 446 -4.63 26.45 -17.36
N ASN A 447 -5.07 25.20 -17.23
CA ASN A 447 -6.08 24.59 -18.09
C ASN A 447 -6.87 23.50 -17.34
N ILE A 448 -8.01 23.11 -17.91
CA ILE A 448 -8.91 22.10 -17.32
C ILE A 448 -8.24 20.73 -17.26
N GLU A 449 -7.40 20.35 -18.24
CA GLU A 449 -6.75 19.03 -18.25
C GLU A 449 -5.85 18.82 -17.03
N ASN A 450 -5.04 19.82 -16.66
CA ASN A 450 -4.18 19.74 -15.48
C ASN A 450 -5.02 19.64 -14.18
N LEU A 451 -6.16 20.33 -14.12
CA LEU A 451 -7.09 20.20 -13.00
C LEU A 451 -7.67 18.77 -12.94
N VAL A 452 -8.14 18.24 -14.07
CA VAL A 452 -8.67 16.88 -14.17
C VAL A 452 -7.62 15.84 -13.77
N ASP A 453 -6.38 15.95 -14.24
CA ASP A 453 -5.28 15.03 -13.89
C ASP A 453 -5.01 15.06 -12.38
N ILE A 454 -4.89 16.23 -11.75
CA ILE A 454 -4.66 16.36 -10.30
C ILE A 454 -5.78 15.70 -9.50
N LEU A 455 -7.04 16.06 -9.79
CA LEU A 455 -8.20 15.55 -9.08
C LEU A 455 -8.37 14.04 -9.26
N THR A 456 -8.16 13.54 -10.48
CA THR A 456 -8.20 12.10 -10.78
C THR A 456 -7.20 11.33 -9.93
N ASN A 457 -5.95 11.79 -9.87
CA ASN A 457 -4.89 11.08 -9.16
C ASN A 457 -5.06 11.19 -7.63
N PHE A 458 -5.59 12.28 -7.09
CA PHE A 458 -5.93 12.35 -5.66
C PHE A 458 -7.08 11.42 -5.28
N ILE A 459 -8.12 11.33 -6.11
CA ILE A 459 -9.21 10.36 -5.89
C ILE A 459 -8.66 8.93 -5.99
N TYR A 460 -7.82 8.64 -7.00
CA TYR A 460 -7.17 7.35 -7.18
C TYR A 460 -6.34 6.94 -5.95
N ILE A 461 -5.51 7.85 -5.40
CA ILE A 461 -4.67 7.54 -4.23
C ILE A 461 -5.53 7.23 -3.00
N ASN A 462 -6.54 8.05 -2.72
CA ASN A 462 -7.40 7.89 -1.54
C ASN A 462 -8.35 6.69 -1.62
N SER A 463 -8.57 6.14 -2.82
CA SER A 463 -9.46 5.00 -3.05
C SER A 463 -8.69 3.75 -3.47
N VAL A 464 -8.32 3.67 -4.75
CA VAL A 464 -7.74 2.51 -5.42
C VAL A 464 -6.37 2.14 -4.85
N GLU A 465 -5.45 3.11 -4.76
CA GLU A 465 -4.07 2.87 -4.31
C GLU A 465 -4.06 2.37 -2.86
N HIS A 466 -4.72 3.10 -1.96
CA HIS A 466 -4.87 2.69 -0.56
C HIS A 466 -5.58 1.33 -0.43
N SER A 467 -6.69 1.11 -1.14
CA SER A 467 -7.41 -0.17 -1.03
C SER A 467 -6.56 -1.36 -1.48
N ALA A 468 -5.78 -1.20 -2.54
CA ALA A 468 -4.89 -2.24 -3.06
C ALA A 468 -3.70 -2.54 -2.15
N THR A 469 -3.21 -1.56 -1.39
CA THR A 469 -2.08 -1.77 -0.45
C THR A 469 -2.54 -2.20 0.95
N ASN A 470 -3.77 -1.84 1.36
CA ASN A 470 -4.27 -2.04 2.72
C ASN A 470 -5.10 -3.32 2.89
N PHE A 471 -6.14 -3.55 2.07
CA PHE A 471 -7.07 -4.67 2.31
C PHE A 471 -6.50 -6.09 2.10
N PRO A 472 -5.45 -6.32 1.27
CA PRO A 472 -4.81 -7.63 1.19
C PRO A 472 -4.00 -8.02 2.43
N GLN A 473 -3.68 -7.07 3.32
CA GLN A 473 -2.69 -7.26 4.38
C GLN A 473 -2.98 -8.48 5.26
N TYR A 474 -4.22 -8.71 5.69
CA TYR A 474 -4.54 -9.90 6.49
C TYR A 474 -4.21 -11.20 5.75
N GLU A 475 -4.48 -11.26 4.45
CA GLU A 475 -4.27 -12.46 3.65
C GLU A 475 -2.76 -12.72 3.40
N GLN A 476 -1.89 -11.71 3.50
CA GLN A 476 -0.43 -11.84 3.32
C GLN A 476 0.36 -11.91 4.63
N TYR A 477 0.13 -10.97 5.55
CA TYR A 477 0.82 -10.84 6.84
C TYR A 477 0.29 -11.77 7.93
N GLY A 478 -0.97 -12.23 7.81
CA GLY A 478 -1.62 -13.02 8.84
C GLY A 478 -0.85 -14.30 9.19
N PHE A 479 -0.09 -14.84 8.23
CA PHE A 479 0.84 -15.94 8.45
C PHE A 479 2.26 -15.47 8.16
N SER A 480 3.01 -15.19 9.23
CA SER A 480 4.29 -14.50 9.16
C SER A 480 5.31 -15.12 8.21
N PRO A 481 5.46 -16.46 8.05
CA PRO A 481 6.40 -17.02 7.08
C PRO A 481 6.12 -16.64 5.61
N ASN A 482 4.88 -16.25 5.28
CA ASN A 482 4.55 -15.74 3.95
C ASN A 482 5.09 -14.33 3.71
N PHE A 483 4.82 -13.42 4.65
CA PHE A 483 5.15 -12.00 4.54
C PHE A 483 5.48 -11.44 5.93
N PRO A 484 6.70 -11.66 6.44
CA PRO A 484 7.03 -11.40 7.84
C PRO A 484 7.27 -9.91 8.08
N ALA A 485 6.46 -9.26 8.93
CA ALA A 485 6.81 -7.92 9.44
C ALA A 485 8.07 -7.93 10.34
N MET A 486 8.31 -9.07 11.01
CA MET A 486 9.40 -9.29 11.97
C MET A 486 10.03 -10.66 11.73
N LEU A 487 11.36 -10.70 11.80
CA LEU A 487 12.18 -11.88 11.98
C LEU A 487 13.21 -11.60 13.08
N HIS A 488 13.61 -12.61 13.84
CA HIS A 488 14.61 -12.48 14.89
C HIS A 488 16.02 -12.72 14.34
N GLY A 489 17.03 -11.98 14.80
CA GLY A 489 18.44 -12.23 14.46
C GLY A 489 18.86 -11.66 13.10
N LEU A 490 19.80 -12.33 12.42
CA LEU A 490 20.36 -11.90 11.13
C LEU A 490 20.12 -12.98 10.06
N PRO A 491 20.04 -12.60 8.77
CA PRO A 491 20.05 -13.56 7.68
C PRO A 491 21.40 -14.28 7.69
N THR A 492 21.39 -15.59 7.95
CA THR A 492 22.62 -16.40 7.95
C THR A 492 22.68 -17.24 6.69
N ALA A 493 23.80 -17.13 5.97
CA ALA A 493 24.04 -17.92 4.78
C ALA A 493 24.03 -19.42 5.13
N GLY A 494 23.18 -20.19 4.46
CA GLY A 494 23.07 -21.63 4.70
C GLY A 494 22.24 -22.02 5.91
N MET A 495 21.38 -21.13 6.44
CA MET A 495 20.39 -21.50 7.45
C MET A 495 19.48 -22.63 6.95
N THR A 496 19.47 -23.75 7.68
CA THR A 496 18.66 -24.93 7.38
C THR A 496 17.58 -25.23 8.43
N ASP A 497 17.43 -24.42 9.48
CA ASP A 497 16.28 -24.49 10.38
C ASP A 497 15.50 -23.17 10.31
N LEU A 498 14.40 -23.18 9.57
CA LEU A 498 13.55 -21.99 9.38
C LEU A 498 12.88 -21.53 10.67
N ASN A 499 12.76 -22.41 11.69
CA ASN A 499 12.10 -22.07 12.96
C ASN A 499 12.96 -21.18 13.86
N ILE A 500 14.19 -20.85 13.45
CA ILE A 500 15.11 -20.08 14.27
C ILE A 500 14.71 -18.60 14.34
N ASN A 501 14.41 -18.02 13.18
CA ASN A 501 14.21 -16.58 13.02
C ASN A 501 12.72 -16.18 12.98
N ILE A 502 11.78 -17.12 12.99
CA ILE A 502 10.34 -16.79 12.95
C ILE A 502 9.88 -16.06 14.22
N PRO A 503 8.86 -15.19 14.11
CA PRO A 503 8.28 -14.55 15.27
C PRO A 503 7.68 -15.57 16.24
N THR A 504 7.69 -15.22 17.52
CA THR A 504 6.93 -15.93 18.55
C THR A 504 5.44 -15.89 18.25
N LYS A 505 4.67 -16.79 18.86
CA LYS A 505 3.20 -16.75 18.73
C LYS A 505 2.61 -15.42 19.17
N ARG A 506 3.17 -14.79 20.21
CA ARG A 506 2.67 -13.49 20.71
C ARG A 506 2.80 -12.40 19.65
N GLU A 507 3.93 -12.35 18.95
CA GLU A 507 4.22 -11.40 17.87
C GLU A 507 3.37 -11.70 16.62
N MET A 508 3.25 -12.98 16.23
CA MET A 508 2.35 -13.38 15.14
C MET A 508 0.88 -12.99 15.44
N LEU A 509 0.41 -13.25 16.67
CA LEU A 509 -0.93 -12.84 17.09
C LEU A 509 -1.08 -11.31 17.21
N SER A 510 0.01 -10.58 17.51
CA SER A 510 0.06 -9.11 17.47
C SER A 510 -0.16 -8.61 16.04
N THR A 511 0.57 -9.19 15.09
CA THR A 511 0.44 -8.91 13.66
C THR A 511 -0.98 -9.22 13.18
N ILE A 512 -1.53 -10.41 13.49
CA ILE A 512 -2.92 -10.75 13.15
C ILE A 512 -3.91 -9.71 13.71
N LYS A 513 -3.74 -9.28 14.96
CA LYS A 513 -4.61 -8.27 15.57
C LYS A 513 -4.57 -6.97 14.77
N ILE A 514 -3.38 -6.44 14.49
CA ILE A 514 -3.24 -5.19 13.73
C ILE A 514 -3.79 -5.34 12.31
N MET A 515 -3.45 -6.41 11.59
CA MET A 515 -3.95 -6.63 10.23
C MET A 515 -5.47 -6.80 10.19
N LYS A 516 -6.09 -7.34 11.25
CA LYS A 516 -7.56 -7.39 11.37
C LYS A 516 -8.19 -6.03 11.64
N VAL A 517 -7.49 -5.14 12.31
CA VAL A 517 -7.93 -3.75 12.50
C VAL A 517 -7.77 -2.99 11.18
N LEU A 518 -6.57 -3.00 10.58
CA LEU A 518 -6.27 -2.29 9.33
C LEU A 518 -7.15 -2.74 8.15
N THR A 519 -7.59 -3.99 8.12
CA THR A 519 -8.50 -4.49 7.05
C THR A 519 -10.00 -4.31 7.34
N LEU A 520 -10.36 -3.48 8.33
CA LEU A 520 -11.76 -3.16 8.64
C LEU A 520 -12.33 -2.11 7.67
N CYS A 521 -13.38 -2.45 6.92
CA CYS A 521 -14.09 -1.48 6.09
C CYS A 521 -15.06 -0.61 6.91
N LEU A 522 -14.70 0.66 7.11
CA LEU A 522 -15.52 1.64 7.86
C LEU A 522 -16.36 2.56 6.98
N THR A 523 -16.00 2.75 5.71
CA THR A 523 -16.75 3.60 4.77
C THR A 523 -17.35 2.76 3.64
N ASN A 524 -18.23 3.39 2.86
CA ASN A 524 -18.81 2.80 1.66
C ASN A 524 -17.79 2.62 0.53
N SER A 525 -18.16 1.77 -0.43
CA SER A 525 -17.36 1.51 -1.61
C SER A 525 -17.29 2.71 -2.56
N LEU A 526 -16.29 2.72 -3.44
CA LEU A 526 -16.03 3.78 -4.40
C LEU A 526 -17.30 4.15 -5.19
N GLY A 527 -17.62 5.43 -5.22
CA GLY A 527 -18.81 5.97 -5.88
C GLY A 527 -20.11 5.89 -5.06
N ASP A 528 -20.18 5.08 -3.99
CA ASP A 528 -21.33 5.06 -3.06
C ASP A 528 -21.20 6.14 -1.98
N TYR A 529 -21.42 7.39 -2.39
CA TYR A 529 -21.33 8.53 -1.48
C TYR A 529 -22.52 8.61 -0.53
N GLU A 530 -22.22 8.85 0.76
CA GLU A 530 -23.26 9.07 1.75
C GLU A 530 -24.11 10.31 1.46
N LYS A 531 -25.37 10.28 1.93
CA LYS A 531 -26.35 11.37 1.74
C LYS A 531 -25.81 12.73 2.22
N VAL A 532 -24.98 12.77 3.25
CA VAL A 532 -24.37 14.02 3.75
C VAL A 532 -23.49 14.71 2.70
N TYR A 533 -22.88 13.96 1.79
CA TYR A 533 -22.12 14.51 0.66
C TYR A 533 -23.01 14.79 -0.54
N LEU A 534 -23.89 13.86 -0.92
CA LEU A 534 -24.80 14.03 -2.06
C LEU A 534 -25.75 15.23 -1.90
N ASN A 535 -26.22 15.48 -0.68
CA ASN A 535 -27.10 16.62 -0.38
C ASN A 535 -26.38 17.97 -0.49
N LYS A 536 -25.05 17.99 -0.48
CA LYS A 536 -24.25 19.21 -0.67
C LYS A 536 -23.97 19.50 -2.15
N MET A 537 -24.14 18.53 -3.03
CA MET A 537 -24.03 18.70 -4.48
C MET A 537 -25.32 19.29 -5.06
N ASP A 538 -25.24 19.87 -6.26
CA ASP A 538 -26.42 20.21 -7.05
C ASP A 538 -26.93 18.96 -7.81
N GLU A 539 -27.92 19.15 -8.69
CA GLU A 539 -28.48 18.06 -9.48
C GLU A 539 -27.45 17.44 -10.42
N SER A 540 -26.72 18.26 -11.18
CA SER A 540 -25.67 17.82 -12.11
C SER A 540 -24.62 16.96 -11.41
N GLY A 541 -24.11 17.43 -10.27
CA GLY A 541 -23.12 16.71 -9.46
C GLY A 541 -23.61 15.32 -9.05
N ARG A 542 -24.87 15.21 -8.60
CA ARG A 542 -25.49 13.90 -8.28
C ARG A 542 -25.63 13.02 -9.52
N THR A 543 -25.99 13.59 -10.67
CA THR A 543 -26.10 12.85 -11.93
C THR A 543 -24.74 12.29 -12.38
N PHE A 544 -23.64 13.05 -12.24
CA PHE A 544 -22.31 12.54 -12.56
C PHE A 544 -21.89 11.37 -11.65
N VAL A 545 -22.22 11.44 -10.35
CA VAL A 545 -21.99 10.32 -9.42
C VAL A 545 -22.77 9.07 -9.86
N GLN A 546 -24.02 9.21 -10.27
CA GLN A 546 -24.81 8.07 -10.79
C GLN A 546 -24.21 7.47 -12.06
N SER A 547 -23.69 8.31 -12.97
CA SER A 547 -22.98 7.84 -14.16
C SER A 547 -21.69 7.10 -13.81
N PHE A 548 -20.93 7.59 -12.83
CA PHE A 548 -19.73 6.94 -12.32
C PHE A 548 -20.05 5.57 -11.71
N GLN A 549 -21.09 5.48 -10.86
CA GLN A 549 -21.57 4.22 -10.29
C GLN A 549 -21.91 3.18 -11.36
N LYS A 550 -22.57 3.59 -12.46
CA LYS A 550 -22.88 2.68 -13.59
C LYS A 550 -21.62 2.14 -14.26
N LYS A 551 -20.59 2.98 -14.46
CA LYS A 551 -19.30 2.55 -15.02
C LYS A 551 -18.60 1.54 -14.10
N LEU A 552 -18.63 1.77 -12.79
CA LEU A 552 -18.05 0.85 -11.80
C LEU A 552 -18.75 -0.51 -11.76
N ILE A 553 -20.08 -0.58 -11.95
CA ILE A 553 -20.80 -1.86 -12.04
C ILE A 553 -20.30 -2.70 -13.20
N GLY A 554 -20.04 -2.08 -14.36
CA GLY A 554 -19.46 -2.77 -15.53
C GLY A 554 -18.07 -3.33 -15.23
N ILE A 555 -17.19 -2.50 -14.66
CA ILE A 555 -15.83 -2.92 -14.27
C ILE A 555 -15.87 -4.08 -13.27
N GLU A 556 -16.79 -4.05 -12.29
CA GLU A 556 -16.92 -5.17 -11.35
C GLU A 556 -17.33 -6.47 -12.05
N ALA A 557 -18.23 -6.40 -13.03
CA ALA A 557 -18.64 -7.57 -13.80
C ALA A 557 -17.46 -8.17 -14.57
N ASP A 558 -16.64 -7.33 -15.20
CA ASP A 558 -15.46 -7.75 -15.95
C ASP A 558 -14.42 -8.43 -15.03
N ILE A 559 -14.14 -7.86 -13.86
CA ILE A 559 -13.23 -8.45 -12.87
C ILE A 559 -13.76 -9.80 -12.36
N ASN A 560 -15.07 -9.88 -12.09
CA ASN A 560 -15.69 -11.14 -11.66
C ASN A 560 -15.58 -12.21 -12.75
N GLN A 561 -15.84 -11.86 -14.01
CA GLN A 561 -15.72 -12.79 -15.13
C GLN A 561 -14.28 -13.25 -15.31
N ARG A 562 -13.31 -12.33 -15.28
CA ARG A 562 -11.88 -12.64 -15.31
C ARG A 562 -11.52 -13.66 -14.22
N ASN A 563 -11.93 -13.42 -12.98
CA ASN A 563 -11.63 -14.33 -11.87
C ASN A 563 -12.27 -15.71 -12.02
N MET A 564 -13.53 -15.79 -12.48
CA MET A 564 -14.19 -17.07 -12.77
C MET A 564 -13.46 -17.85 -13.88
N ASP A 565 -13.03 -17.16 -14.93
CA ASP A 565 -12.29 -17.76 -16.03
C ASP A 565 -10.91 -18.29 -15.59
N LEU A 566 -10.23 -17.59 -14.68
CA LEU A 566 -8.97 -18.06 -14.08
C LEU A 566 -9.18 -19.36 -13.30
N GLU A 567 -10.19 -19.41 -12.44
CA GLU A 567 -10.52 -20.61 -11.67
C GLU A 567 -10.89 -21.79 -12.58
N ALA A 568 -11.68 -21.54 -13.64
CA ALA A 568 -12.08 -22.56 -14.60
C ALA A 568 -10.91 -23.12 -15.44
N LYS A 569 -9.88 -22.29 -15.71
CA LYS A 569 -8.68 -22.70 -16.47
C LYS A 569 -7.63 -23.41 -15.62
N ASN A 570 -7.69 -23.28 -14.30
CA ASN A 570 -6.73 -23.92 -13.41
C ASN A 570 -6.77 -25.45 -13.52
N ASN A 571 -5.59 -26.04 -13.69
CA ASN A 571 -5.40 -27.48 -13.85
C ASN A 571 -4.46 -27.99 -12.76
N GLN A 572 -4.73 -29.17 -12.20
CA GLN A 572 -3.89 -29.77 -11.15
C GLN A 572 -2.50 -30.20 -11.61
N ASN A 573 -2.25 -30.26 -12.93
CA ASN A 573 -0.98 -30.67 -13.51
C ASN A 573 -0.08 -29.49 -13.95
N LEU A 574 -0.54 -28.25 -13.80
CA LEU A 574 0.18 -27.04 -14.21
C LEU A 574 0.22 -26.04 -13.05
N VAL A 575 1.13 -25.07 -13.13
CA VAL A 575 1.15 -23.94 -12.20
C VAL A 575 -0.16 -23.18 -12.37
N GLN A 576 -0.92 -23.09 -11.29
CA GLN A 576 -2.23 -22.47 -11.21
C GLN A 576 -2.10 -20.95 -11.05
N GLU A 577 -3.11 -20.24 -11.53
CA GLU A 577 -3.28 -18.80 -11.34
C GLU A 577 -4.10 -18.50 -10.09
N TYR A 578 -3.81 -17.37 -9.43
CA TYR A 578 -4.58 -16.88 -8.29
C TYR A 578 -5.52 -15.75 -8.70
N THR A 579 -6.72 -15.73 -8.13
CA THR A 579 -7.68 -14.64 -8.36
C THR A 579 -7.28 -13.37 -7.61
N TYR A 580 -7.57 -12.23 -8.23
CA TYR A 580 -7.34 -10.90 -7.65
C TYR A 580 -8.69 -10.20 -7.46
N GLU A 581 -9.06 -9.94 -6.20
CA GLU A 581 -10.41 -9.47 -5.82
C GLU A 581 -10.42 -8.11 -5.12
N TRP A 582 -9.25 -7.57 -4.80
CA TRP A 582 -9.11 -6.38 -3.95
C TRP A 582 -9.57 -5.10 -4.63
N LEU A 583 -9.46 -5.04 -5.97
CA LEU A 583 -9.96 -3.93 -6.77
C LEU A 583 -11.32 -4.19 -7.42
N ARG A 584 -12.07 -5.19 -6.95
CA ARG A 584 -13.51 -5.18 -7.24
C ARG A 584 -14.09 -3.88 -6.69
N PRO A 585 -14.81 -3.05 -7.47
CA PRO A 585 -15.31 -1.76 -7.02
C PRO A 585 -16.02 -1.77 -5.66
N LYS A 586 -16.81 -2.81 -5.33
CA LYS A 586 -17.41 -2.96 -4.00
C LYS A 586 -16.42 -3.10 -2.82
N ASN A 587 -15.18 -3.50 -3.08
CA ASN A 587 -14.11 -3.68 -2.10
C ASN A 587 -13.16 -2.47 -2.04
N VAL A 588 -13.24 -1.55 -3.00
CA VAL A 588 -12.47 -0.30 -3.01
C VAL A 588 -13.26 0.73 -2.23
N LEU A 589 -12.66 1.38 -1.23
CA LEU A 589 -13.36 2.40 -0.43
C LEU A 589 -13.26 3.78 -1.07
N ASN A 590 -14.20 4.67 -0.73
CA ASN A 590 -14.12 6.08 -1.16
C ASN A 590 -12.90 6.81 -0.60
N SER A 591 -12.50 6.50 0.64
CA SER A 591 -11.44 7.20 1.35
C SER A 591 -10.57 6.25 2.18
N ILE A 592 -9.41 6.78 2.56
CA ILE A 592 -8.54 6.23 3.59
C ILE A 592 -9.23 6.46 4.94
N SER A 593 -9.64 5.38 5.61
CA SER A 593 -10.50 5.47 6.81
C SER A 593 -10.15 4.52 7.94
N ILE A 594 -9.17 3.63 7.71
CA ILE A 594 -8.76 2.56 8.62
C ILE A 594 -7.25 2.39 8.64
#